data_AF-A0A2W4SXJ0-F1
#
_entry.id   AF-A0A2W4SXJ0-F1
#
_cell.length_a   1.000
_cell.length_b   1.000
_cell.length_c   1.000
_cell.angle_alpha   90.00
_cell.angle_beta   90.00
_cell.angle_gamma   90.00
#
_symmetry.space_group_name_H-M   'P 1'
#
loop_
_entity.id
_entity.type
_entity.pdbx_description
1 polymer ?
#
loop_
_entity_poly.entity_id
_entity_poly.type
_entity_poly.pdbx_seq_one_letter_code
_entity_poly.pdbx_strand_id
1 'polypeptide(L)'
;MWFTGGCNHTMKLIDSAIGSVVPRLGIGARWLREQLAALGVTVPLSNGCIEEFVRNANDAVARTRTPGEPYMSCLRRQIEARARFIQLWTTTDEKFERAEWGELVEIAQRFALPRPWKLAPDPVPSVPKRNIADEIPEHLVVKILEP
;
A
#
# COMPACT_ATOMS: atom_id res chain seq x y z
N MET A 1 3.52 -45.40 -33.48
CA MET A 1 3.20 -43.95 -33.40
C MET A 1 3.43 -43.52 -31.96
N TRP A 2 4.32 -42.54 -31.75
CA TRP A 2 4.85 -42.20 -30.43
C TRP A 2 3.91 -41.26 -29.66
N PHE A 3 3.72 -41.58 -28.38
CA PHE A 3 3.10 -40.74 -27.35
C PHE A 3 3.99 -39.55 -27.00
N THR A 4 3.40 -38.35 -26.82
CA THR A 4 3.69 -37.43 -25.70
C THR A 4 2.65 -36.29 -25.66
N GLY A 5 1.51 -36.56 -25.04
CA GLY A 5 0.66 -35.53 -24.45
C GLY A 5 0.89 -35.52 -22.95
N GLY A 6 1.93 -34.80 -22.47
CA GLY A 6 2.39 -34.99 -21.09
C GLY A 6 3.16 -33.85 -20.43
N CYS A 7 3.14 -32.62 -20.95
CA CYS A 7 3.97 -31.53 -20.38
C CYS A 7 3.21 -30.31 -19.84
N ASN A 8 1.91 -30.16 -20.13
CA ASN A 8 1.20 -28.92 -19.76
C ASN A 8 0.58 -28.91 -18.35
N HIS A 9 0.38 -30.08 -17.74
CA HIS A 9 -0.27 -30.17 -16.42
C HIS A 9 0.74 -30.07 -15.27
N THR A 10 1.93 -30.66 -15.43
CA THR A 10 3.03 -30.61 -14.46
C THR A 10 3.57 -29.21 -14.26
N MET A 11 3.73 -28.41 -15.32
CA MET A 11 4.17 -27.00 -15.19
C MET A 11 3.18 -26.14 -14.38
N LYS A 12 1.87 -26.30 -14.61
CA LYS A 12 0.84 -25.55 -13.88
C LYS A 12 0.83 -25.85 -12.39
N LEU A 13 1.05 -27.12 -12.01
CA LEU A 13 1.09 -27.54 -10.61
C LEU A 13 2.35 -27.01 -9.91
N ILE A 14 3.50 -27.03 -10.57
CA ILE A 14 4.74 -26.48 -10.03
C ILE A 14 4.63 -24.96 -9.84
N ASP A 15 4.07 -24.23 -10.81
CA ASP A 15 3.88 -22.79 -10.70
C ASP A 15 2.88 -22.39 -9.60
N SER A 16 1.81 -23.17 -9.43
CA SER A 16 0.83 -22.95 -8.36
C SER A 16 1.45 -23.22 -6.98
N ALA A 17 2.26 -24.28 -6.85
CA ALA A 17 3.00 -24.55 -5.63
C ALA A 17 4.00 -23.43 -5.31
N ILE A 18 4.73 -22.91 -6.30
CA ILE A 18 5.66 -21.77 -6.13
C ILE A 18 4.93 -20.53 -5.62
N GLY A 19 3.76 -20.19 -6.18
CA GLY A 19 2.96 -19.05 -5.72
C GLY A 19 2.52 -19.16 -4.25
N SER A 20 2.37 -20.37 -3.72
CA SER A 20 2.02 -20.60 -2.30
C SER A 20 3.23 -20.59 -1.36
N VAL A 21 4.44 -20.85 -1.87
CA VAL A 21 5.68 -20.99 -1.08
C VAL A 21 6.49 -19.70 -1.04
N VAL A 22 6.53 -18.95 -2.15
CA VAL A 22 7.32 -17.72 -2.25
C VAL A 22 6.95 -16.67 -1.18
N PRO A 23 5.66 -16.45 -0.84
CA PRO A 23 5.30 -15.59 0.29
C PRO A 23 5.89 -16.09 1.62
N ARG A 24 5.89 -17.41 1.85
CA ARG A 24 6.39 -18.03 3.09
C ARG A 24 7.90 -17.97 3.24
N LEU A 25 8.65 -17.90 2.13
CA LEU A 25 10.12 -17.84 2.15
C LEU A 25 10.67 -16.40 2.28
N GLY A 26 9.81 -15.38 2.30
CA GLY A 26 10.23 -13.98 2.43
C GLY A 26 11.02 -13.43 1.24
N ILE A 27 11.15 -14.18 0.15
CA ILE A 27 11.94 -13.80 -1.04
C ILE A 27 11.41 -12.51 -1.65
N GLY A 28 10.08 -12.40 -1.80
CA GLY A 28 9.46 -11.19 -2.35
C GLY A 28 9.70 -9.95 -1.47
N ALA A 29 9.65 -10.11 -0.14
CA ALA A 29 9.91 -9.02 0.79
C ALA A 29 11.39 -8.57 0.76
N ARG A 30 12.32 -9.52 0.60
CA ARG A 30 13.73 -9.19 0.39
C ARG A 30 13.93 -8.42 -0.91
N TRP A 31 13.39 -8.91 -2.03
CA TRP A 31 13.50 -8.24 -3.32
C TRP A 31 12.88 -6.85 -3.32
N LEU A 32 11.72 -6.66 -2.68
CA LEU A 32 11.12 -5.34 -2.59
C LEU A 32 12.04 -4.37 -1.82
N ARG A 33 12.64 -4.80 -0.70
CA ARG A 33 13.60 -3.96 0.04
C ARG A 33 14.84 -3.62 -0.79
N GLU A 34 15.39 -4.59 -1.51
CA GLU A 34 16.53 -4.38 -2.41
C GLU A 34 16.21 -3.34 -3.50
N GLN A 35 15.03 -3.44 -4.11
CA GLN A 35 14.59 -2.49 -5.14
C GLN A 35 14.34 -1.09 -4.57
N LEU A 36 13.73 -0.98 -3.39
CA LEU A 36 13.53 0.30 -2.71
C LEU A 36 14.86 0.97 -2.36
N ALA A 37 15.83 0.21 -1.87
CA ALA A 37 17.19 0.69 -1.61
C ALA A 37 17.88 1.16 -2.90
N ALA A 38 17.77 0.39 -4.00
CA ALA A 38 18.33 0.76 -5.30
C ALA A 38 17.69 2.05 -5.88
N LEU A 39 16.40 2.27 -5.60
CA LEU A 39 15.67 3.47 -5.99
C LEU A 39 15.87 4.66 -5.04
N GLY A 40 16.66 4.50 -3.97
CA GLY A 40 16.94 5.55 -3.00
C GLY A 40 15.75 5.93 -2.11
N VAL A 41 14.77 5.04 -1.94
CA VAL A 41 13.64 5.28 -1.03
C VAL A 41 14.14 5.13 0.41
N THR A 42 14.19 6.25 1.14
CA THR A 42 14.67 6.31 2.53
C THR A 42 13.57 6.17 3.57
N VAL A 43 12.31 6.23 3.14
CA VAL A 43 11.15 6.12 4.03
C VAL A 43 11.09 4.72 4.64
N PRO A 44 11.04 4.59 5.98
CA PRO A 44 10.90 3.29 6.62
C PRO A 44 9.50 2.74 6.37
N LEU A 45 9.42 1.54 5.81
CA LEU A 45 8.18 0.80 5.60
C LEU A 45 8.05 -0.27 6.67
N SER A 46 6.85 -0.40 7.25
CA SER A 46 6.56 -1.50 8.17
C SER A 46 6.61 -2.85 7.44
N ASN A 47 6.92 -3.93 8.16
CA ASN A 47 6.94 -5.27 7.57
C ASN A 47 5.58 -5.65 6.96
N GLY A 48 4.48 -5.31 7.64
CA GLY A 48 3.13 -5.55 7.12
C GLY A 48 2.85 -4.81 5.81
N CYS A 49 3.37 -3.59 5.65
CA CYS A 49 3.25 -2.84 4.40
C CYS A 49 4.00 -3.54 3.25
N ILE A 50 5.25 -3.95 3.49
CA ILE A 50 6.07 -4.69 2.53
C ILE A 50 5.36 -5.98 2.13
N GLU A 51 4.82 -6.73 3.09
CA GLU A 51 4.10 -7.97 2.84
C GLU A 51 2.84 -7.78 2.00
N GLU A 52 2.07 -6.70 2.24
CA GLU A 52 0.89 -6.37 1.44
C GLU A 52 1.22 -6.02 -0.01
N PHE A 53 2.27 -5.23 -0.24
CA PHE A 53 2.73 -4.96 -1.60
C PHE A 53 3.25 -6.22 -2.31
N VAL A 54 3.91 -7.11 -1.58
CA VAL A 54 4.38 -8.40 -2.13
C VAL A 54 3.21 -9.33 -2.43
N ARG A 55 2.20 -9.42 -1.56
CA ARG A 55 0.97 -10.16 -1.82
C ARG A 55 0.26 -9.63 -3.07
N ASN A 56 0.08 -8.32 -3.16
CA ASN A 56 -0.48 -7.67 -4.35
C ASN A 56 0.33 -8.00 -5.62
N ALA A 57 1.66 -8.04 -5.51
CA ALA A 57 2.53 -8.47 -6.61
C ALA A 57 2.30 -9.92 -7.03
N ASN A 58 2.21 -10.86 -6.08
CA ASN A 58 1.90 -12.26 -6.36
C ASN A 58 0.52 -12.40 -7.05
N ASP A 59 -0.49 -11.68 -6.60
CA ASP A 59 -1.84 -11.72 -7.19
C ASP A 59 -1.83 -11.20 -8.63
N ALA A 60 -1.02 -10.18 -8.92
CA ALA A 60 -0.86 -9.66 -10.27
C ALA A 60 -0.12 -10.64 -11.21
N VAL A 61 0.73 -11.54 -10.69
CA VAL A 61 1.37 -12.56 -11.53
C VAL A 61 0.32 -13.47 -12.17
N ALA A 62 -0.73 -13.85 -11.43
CA ALA A 62 -1.81 -14.67 -11.97
C ALA A 62 -2.55 -13.98 -13.13
N ARG A 63 -2.62 -12.64 -13.13
CA ARG A 63 -3.34 -11.83 -14.13
C ARG A 63 -2.49 -11.42 -15.33
N THR A 64 -1.18 -11.27 -15.15
CA THR A 64 -0.31 -10.55 -16.11
C THR A 64 0.85 -11.37 -16.66
N ARG A 65 1.04 -12.59 -16.15
CA ARG A 65 2.08 -13.50 -16.63
C ARG A 65 1.74 -13.96 -18.05
N THR A 66 2.71 -13.82 -18.94
CA THR A 66 2.57 -14.24 -20.33
C THR A 66 2.77 -15.75 -20.49
N PRO A 67 2.14 -16.41 -21.49
CA PRO A 67 2.38 -17.82 -21.76
C PRO A 67 3.88 -18.10 -22.00
N GLY A 68 4.45 -19.04 -21.26
CA GLY A 68 5.88 -19.38 -21.33
C GLY A 68 6.81 -18.53 -20.44
N GLU A 69 6.31 -17.46 -19.81
CA GLU A 69 7.10 -16.68 -18.84
C GLU A 69 7.22 -17.44 -17.50
N PRO A 70 8.44 -17.60 -16.94
CA PRO A 70 8.62 -18.18 -15.62
C PRO A 70 7.96 -17.32 -14.53
N TYR A 71 7.31 -17.96 -13.56
CA TYR A 71 6.65 -17.28 -12.45
C TYR A 71 7.55 -16.25 -11.75
N MET A 72 8.79 -16.65 -11.41
CA MET A 72 9.73 -15.78 -10.70
C MET A 72 10.17 -14.56 -11.52
N SER A 73 10.19 -14.67 -12.85
CA SER A 73 10.49 -13.55 -13.75
C SER A 73 9.35 -12.53 -13.73
N CYS A 74 8.10 -13.01 -13.86
CA CYS A 74 6.93 -12.16 -13.78
C CYS A 74 6.82 -11.52 -12.39
N LEU A 75 7.03 -12.29 -11.31
CA LEU A 75 7.00 -11.77 -9.95
C LEU A 75 8.04 -10.67 -9.74
N ARG A 76 9.27 -10.84 -10.25
CA ARG A 76 10.30 -9.81 -10.13
C ARG A 76 9.87 -8.51 -10.82
N ARG A 77 9.37 -8.59 -12.06
CA ARG A 77 8.81 -7.44 -12.79
C ARG A 77 7.67 -6.77 -12.01
N GLN A 78 6.79 -7.58 -11.42
CA GLN A 78 5.68 -7.10 -10.61
C GLN A 78 6.16 -6.42 -9.31
N ILE A 79 7.21 -6.92 -8.65
CA ILE A 79 7.81 -6.27 -7.47
C ILE A 79 8.49 -4.95 -7.85
N GLU A 80 9.22 -4.91 -8.96
CA GLU A 80 9.84 -3.68 -9.47
C GLU A 80 8.80 -2.58 -9.73
N ALA A 81 7.63 -2.93 -10.29
CA ALA A 81 6.55 -1.98 -10.50
C ALA A 81 6.03 -1.37 -9.16
N ARG A 82 5.93 -2.18 -8.09
CA ARG A 82 5.54 -1.71 -6.76
C ARG A 82 6.60 -0.82 -6.13
N ALA A 83 7.88 -1.17 -6.29
CA ALA A 83 8.97 -0.34 -5.82
C ALA A 83 8.96 1.04 -6.50
N ARG A 84 8.72 1.09 -7.82
CA ARG A 84 8.54 2.35 -8.56
C ARG A 84 7.33 3.15 -8.08
N PHE A 85 6.20 2.49 -7.86
CA PHE A 85 5.03 3.15 -7.27
C PHE A 85 5.35 3.79 -5.92
N ILE A 86 6.00 3.06 -5.01
CA ILE A 86 6.35 3.58 -3.67
C ILE A 86 7.34 4.75 -3.81
N GLN A 87 8.31 4.65 -4.71
CA GLN A 87 9.24 5.74 -4.97
C GLN A 87 8.49 6.99 -5.46
N LEU A 88 7.63 6.87 -6.47
CA LEU A 88 6.81 8.00 -6.94
C LEU A 88 5.92 8.53 -5.82
N TRP A 89 5.23 7.66 -5.09
CA TRP A 89 4.35 8.03 -3.98
C TRP A 89 5.09 8.87 -2.91
N THR A 90 6.32 8.51 -2.60
CA THR A 90 7.10 9.16 -1.54
C THR A 90 7.93 10.35 -2.00
N THR A 91 8.10 10.54 -3.31
CA THR A 91 8.99 11.59 -3.87
C THR A 91 8.29 12.61 -4.75
N THR A 92 7.12 12.29 -5.32
CA THR A 92 6.40 13.15 -6.25
C THR A 92 5.00 13.51 -5.73
N ASP A 93 4.40 14.53 -6.35
CA ASP A 93 2.98 14.86 -6.19
C ASP A 93 2.13 14.23 -7.32
N GLU A 94 2.48 13.02 -7.75
CA GLU A 94 1.67 12.33 -8.76
C GLU A 94 0.29 11.97 -8.19
N LYS A 95 -0.76 12.27 -8.95
CA LYS A 95 -2.14 12.10 -8.47
C LYS A 95 -2.64 10.65 -8.50
N PHE A 96 -1.94 9.75 -9.21
CA PHE A 96 -2.30 8.32 -9.35
C PHE A 96 -3.77 8.07 -9.71
N GLU A 97 -4.34 8.89 -10.60
CA GLU A 97 -5.78 8.86 -10.94
C GLU A 97 -6.20 7.68 -11.82
N ARG A 98 -5.24 6.96 -12.39
CA ARG A 98 -5.53 5.81 -13.24
C ARG A 98 -6.01 4.63 -12.39
N ALA A 99 -7.03 3.92 -12.88
CA ALA A 99 -7.60 2.75 -12.21
C ALA A 99 -6.56 1.67 -11.88
N GLU A 100 -5.50 1.54 -12.68
CA GLU A 100 -4.39 0.60 -12.45
C GLU A 100 -3.64 0.84 -11.13
N TRP A 101 -3.70 2.05 -10.58
CA TRP A 101 -3.07 2.40 -9.31
C TRP A 101 -3.98 2.15 -8.09
N GLY A 102 -5.27 1.89 -8.27
CA GLY A 102 -6.26 1.87 -7.19
C GLY A 102 -5.86 0.98 -6.01
N GLU A 103 -5.55 -0.29 -6.28
CA GLU A 103 -5.12 -1.24 -5.25
C GLU A 103 -3.83 -0.79 -4.53
N LEU A 104 -2.90 -0.15 -5.25
CA LEU A 104 -1.63 0.30 -4.70
C LEU A 104 -1.80 1.56 -3.82
N VAL A 105 -2.67 2.47 -4.23
CA VAL A 105 -3.06 3.66 -3.47
C VAL A 105 -3.76 3.24 -2.18
N GLU A 106 -4.68 2.27 -2.24
CA GLU A 106 -5.37 1.74 -1.06
C GLU A 106 -4.39 1.14 -0.05
N ILE A 107 -3.42 0.34 -0.51
CA ILE A 107 -2.36 -0.20 0.37
C ILE A 107 -1.56 0.96 0.97
N ALA A 108 -1.08 1.90 0.17
CA ALA A 108 -0.28 3.03 0.65
C ALA A 108 -1.02 3.86 1.71
N GLN A 109 -2.31 4.12 1.50
CA GLN A 109 -3.16 4.84 2.45
C GLN A 109 -3.41 4.04 3.73
N ARG A 110 -3.69 2.74 3.62
CA ARG A 110 -3.92 1.84 4.77
C ARG A 110 -2.73 1.81 5.73
N PHE A 111 -1.51 1.88 5.19
CA PHE A 111 -0.28 1.93 5.99
C PHE A 111 0.25 3.33 6.24
N ALA A 112 -0.52 4.37 5.90
CA ALA A 112 -0.16 5.78 6.09
C ALA A 112 1.21 6.14 5.51
N LEU A 113 1.53 5.65 4.30
CA LEU A 113 2.79 5.98 3.63
C LEU A 113 2.89 7.50 3.41
N PRO A 114 4.00 8.13 3.79
CA PRO A 114 4.15 9.57 3.68
C PRO A 114 4.09 10.03 2.23
N ARG A 115 3.48 11.19 2.03
CA ARG A 115 3.41 11.92 0.77
C ARG A 115 4.14 13.24 0.94
N PRO A 116 4.90 13.72 -0.06
CA PRO A 116 5.66 14.97 0.04
C PRO A 116 4.86 16.18 0.52
N TRP A 117 3.58 16.27 0.15
CA TRP A 117 2.71 17.41 0.44
C TRP A 117 1.72 17.19 1.58
N LYS A 118 1.59 15.98 2.14
CA LYS A 118 0.66 15.71 3.27
C LYS A 118 1.21 16.14 4.64
N LEU A 119 2.30 16.92 4.69
CA LEU A 119 2.90 17.43 5.93
C LEU A 119 2.30 18.77 6.41
N ALA A 120 1.42 19.40 5.64
CA ALA A 120 0.55 20.43 6.19
C ALA A 120 -0.76 19.76 6.61
N PRO A 121 -1.06 19.59 7.92
CA PRO A 121 -2.48 19.61 8.29
C PRO A 121 -3.03 20.91 7.72
N ASP A 122 -4.16 20.85 7.01
CA ASP A 122 -4.89 22.06 6.64
C ASP A 122 -4.92 22.96 7.88
N PRO A 123 -4.55 24.25 7.79
CA PRO A 123 -4.66 25.14 8.93
C PRO A 123 -6.12 25.07 9.36
N VAL A 124 -6.37 24.38 10.48
CA VAL A 124 -7.69 24.30 11.08
C VAL A 124 -8.11 25.76 11.20
N PRO A 125 -9.20 26.21 10.54
CA PRO A 125 -9.60 27.59 10.62
C PRO A 125 -9.67 27.90 12.10
N SER A 126 -8.83 28.83 12.55
CA SER A 126 -8.74 29.25 13.94
C SER A 126 -10.16 29.61 14.35
N VAL A 127 -10.85 28.70 15.03
CA VAL A 127 -12.12 29.03 15.66
C VAL A 127 -11.76 30.20 16.56
N PRO A 128 -12.34 31.39 16.37
CA PRO A 128 -12.07 32.50 17.27
C PRO A 128 -12.31 31.97 18.67
N LYS A 129 -11.31 32.06 19.56
CA LYS A 129 -11.52 31.80 20.97
C LYS A 129 -12.65 32.74 21.42
N ARG A 130 -13.89 32.25 21.41
CA ARG A 130 -14.98 32.88 22.14
C ARG A 130 -14.54 32.80 23.59
N ASN A 131 -14.27 33.96 24.18
CA ASN A 131 -14.07 34.07 25.61
C ASN A 131 -15.30 33.44 26.28
N ILE A 132 -15.09 32.33 26.98
CA ILE A 132 -16.14 31.61 27.72
C ILE A 132 -16.62 32.42 28.94
N ALA A 133 -16.18 33.68 29.08
CA ALA A 133 -16.50 34.54 30.20
C ALA A 133 -17.80 35.36 30.02
N ASP A 134 -18.40 35.42 28.82
CA ASP A 134 -19.49 36.39 28.55
C ASP A 134 -20.88 35.80 28.27
N GLU A 135 -21.10 34.49 28.37
CA GLU A 135 -22.47 33.94 28.29
C GLU A 135 -22.69 32.87 29.34
N ILE A 136 -22.93 33.29 30.59
CA ILE A 136 -23.85 32.55 31.46
C ILE A 136 -25.24 33.01 31.05
N PRO A 137 -26.09 32.14 30.48
CA PRO A 137 -27.47 32.50 30.18
C PRO A 137 -28.20 32.89 31.47
N GLU A 138 -28.80 34.09 31.50
CA GLU A 138 -29.48 34.64 32.69
C GLU A 138 -30.56 33.71 33.26
N HIS A 139 -31.09 32.78 32.44
CA HIS A 139 -32.08 31.79 32.88
C HIS A 139 -31.52 30.66 33.77
N LEU A 140 -30.19 30.55 33.94
CA LEU A 140 -29.54 29.61 34.85
C LEU A 140 -29.22 30.23 36.23
N VAL A 141 -29.48 31.52 36.43
CA VAL A 141 -29.40 32.15 37.76
C VAL A 141 -30.66 31.75 38.55
N VAL A 142 -30.58 30.60 39.23
CA VAL A 142 -31.58 30.19 40.20
C VAL A 142 -31.60 31.23 41.31
N LYS A 143 -32.68 32.02 41.40
CA LYS A 143 -32.98 32.82 42.58
C LYS A 143 -33.11 31.87 43.77
N ILE A 144 -32.09 31.84 44.61
CA ILE A 144 -32.21 31.28 45.95
C ILE A 144 -33.15 32.21 46.71
N LEU A 145 -34.39 31.77 46.90
CA LEU A 145 -35.28 32.29 47.93
C LEU A 145 -34.68 31.86 49.27
N GLU A 146 -34.09 32.80 50.00
CA GLU A 146 -33.82 32.64 51.42
C GLU A 146 -35.02 33.16 52.24
N PRO A 147 -35.26 32.58 53.44
CA PRO A 147 -36.56 32.47 54.10
C PRO A 147 -37.13 33.76 54.70
#